data_AF-A0A1U7GCT6-F1
#
_entry.id   AF-A0A1U7GCT6-F1
#
_cell.length_a   1.000
_cell.length_b   1.000
_cell.length_c   1.000
_cell.angle_alpha   90.00
_cell.angle_beta   90.00
_cell.angle_gamma   90.00
#
_symmetry.space_group_name_H-M   'P 1'
#
loop_
_entity.id
_entity.type
_entity.pdbx_description
1 polymer ?
#
loop_
_entity_poly.entity_id
_entity_poly.type
_entity_poly.pdbx_seq_one_letter_code
_entity_poly.pdbx_strand_id
1 'polypeptide(L)'
;MSRRWTAWKLAISAFVLFHLTATVVWVLPNSPIKAELMPRFRAYMLPLALWQSWGMFAPDPVQTTYTLEADVSDSRGLGRIYEFTKVAGLPWWEKGPRFRHPKLAANLTIDEYEPQRVMVARHAVRALGIQPDAFPVYVRLYYQIVQPPPFGSSASDPMEPRTTETLAAFQFDSWDEVHRR
;
A
#
# COMPACT_ATOMS: atom_id res chain seq x y z
N MET A 1 3.78 41.38 -17.64
CA MET A 1 2.95 40.57 -16.73
C MET A 1 2.10 39.51 -17.43
N SER A 2 1.55 39.74 -18.64
CA SER A 2 0.65 38.80 -19.34
C SER A 2 1.23 37.41 -19.63
N ARG A 3 2.45 37.31 -20.17
CA ARG A 3 3.05 36.01 -20.54
C ARG A 3 3.27 35.07 -19.36
N ARG A 4 3.68 35.60 -18.19
CA ARG A 4 3.82 34.82 -16.96
C ARG A 4 2.48 34.26 -16.50
N TRP A 5 1.43 35.08 -16.57
CA TRP A 5 0.06 34.66 -16.23
C TRP A 5 -0.48 33.60 -17.19
N THR A 6 -0.25 33.76 -18.49
CA THR A 6 -0.63 32.74 -19.49
C THR A 6 0.13 31.44 -19.28
N ALA A 7 1.44 31.49 -19.02
CA ALA A 7 2.23 30.29 -18.72
C ALA A 7 1.75 29.59 -17.46
N TRP A 8 1.43 30.34 -16.38
CA TRP A 8 0.83 29.79 -15.17
C TRP A 8 -0.51 29.11 -15.43
N LYS A 9 -1.39 29.74 -16.20
CA LYS A 9 -2.67 29.13 -16.59
C LYS A 9 -2.47 27.83 -17.36
N LEU A 10 -1.55 27.80 -18.32
CA LEU A 10 -1.26 26.60 -19.09
C LEU A 10 -0.71 25.48 -18.21
N ALA A 11 0.21 25.80 -17.29
CA ALA A 11 0.76 24.82 -16.35
C ALA A 11 -0.32 24.24 -15.42
N ILE A 12 -1.18 25.09 -14.87
CA ILE A 12 -2.31 24.66 -14.02
C ILE A 12 -3.29 23.80 -14.83
N SER A 13 -3.67 24.23 -16.03
CA SER A 13 -4.59 23.47 -16.89
C SER A 13 -4.00 22.11 -17.29
N ALA A 14 -2.72 22.05 -17.63
CA ALA A 14 -2.04 20.80 -17.95
C ALA A 14 -2.00 19.85 -16.73
N PHE A 15 -1.72 20.39 -15.54
CA PHE A 15 -1.75 19.62 -14.30
C PHE A 15 -3.16 19.10 -13.99
N VAL A 16 -4.19 19.94 -14.09
CA VAL A 16 -5.58 19.55 -13.85
C VAL A 16 -6.01 18.46 -14.82
N LEU A 17 -5.71 18.63 -16.12
CA LEU A 17 -6.01 17.61 -17.13
C LEU A 17 -5.32 16.29 -16.80
N PHE A 18 -4.02 16.34 -16.50
CA PHE A 18 -3.25 15.15 -16.09
C PHE A 18 -3.85 14.45 -14.87
N HIS A 19 -4.16 15.20 -13.80
CA HIS A 19 -4.71 14.65 -12.56
C HIS A 19 -6.10 14.04 -12.76
N LEU A 20 -6.97 14.70 -13.51
CA LEU A 20 -8.30 14.20 -13.83
C LEU A 20 -8.22 12.94 -14.70
N THR A 21 -7.36 12.92 -15.72
CA THR A 21 -7.13 11.72 -16.54
C THR A 21 -6.60 10.57 -15.68
N ALA A 22 -5.62 10.82 -14.80
CA ALA A 22 -5.09 9.81 -13.90
C ALA A 22 -6.18 9.22 -12.99
N THR A 23 -7.04 10.07 -12.45
CA THR A 23 -8.16 9.68 -11.58
C THR A 23 -9.20 8.84 -12.33
N VAL A 24 -9.60 9.28 -13.53
CA VAL A 24 -10.54 8.55 -14.40
C VAL A 24 -9.97 7.18 -14.77
N VAL A 25 -8.73 7.12 -15.23
CA VAL A 25 -8.08 5.85 -15.59
C VAL A 25 -7.96 4.90 -14.39
N TRP A 26 -7.76 5.44 -13.19
CA TRP A 26 -7.71 4.63 -11.97
C TRP A 26 -9.01 3.86 -11.73
N VAL A 27 -10.14 4.55 -11.86
CA VAL A 27 -11.48 4.01 -11.57
C VAL A 27 -12.12 3.25 -12.73
N LEU A 28 -11.53 3.29 -13.94
CA LEU A 28 -12.02 2.51 -15.07
C LEU A 28 -12.00 1.00 -14.76
N PRO A 29 -12.96 0.21 -15.27
CA PRO A 29 -12.86 -1.24 -15.25
C PRO A 29 -11.69 -1.71 -16.13
N ASN A 30 -11.34 -2.99 -16.01
CA ASN A 30 -10.29 -3.62 -16.82
C ASN A 30 -10.57 -3.40 -18.31
N SER A 31 -9.71 -2.61 -18.96
CA SER A 31 -9.85 -2.16 -20.34
C SER A 31 -8.48 -1.93 -20.97
N PRO A 32 -8.35 -1.95 -22.31
CA PRO A 32 -7.07 -1.69 -22.98
C PRO A 32 -6.47 -0.33 -22.61
N ILE A 33 -7.31 0.70 -22.50
CA ILE A 33 -6.90 2.06 -22.08
C ILE A 33 -6.28 2.02 -20.68
N LYS A 34 -6.93 1.33 -19.73
CA LYS A 34 -6.40 1.18 -18.37
C LYS A 34 -5.09 0.40 -18.38
N ALA A 35 -5.00 -0.71 -19.11
CA ALA A 35 -3.78 -1.50 -19.21
C ALA A 35 -2.57 -0.68 -19.73
N GLU A 36 -2.80 0.17 -20.73
CA GLU A 36 -1.76 1.00 -21.33
C GLU A 36 -1.36 2.21 -20.45
N LEU A 37 -2.34 2.91 -19.86
CA LEU A 37 -2.09 4.16 -19.15
C LEU A 37 -1.75 3.97 -17.67
N MET A 38 -2.27 2.92 -17.03
CA MET A 38 -2.10 2.67 -15.60
C MET A 38 -0.63 2.62 -15.14
N PRO A 39 0.33 1.96 -15.85
CA PRO A 39 1.73 1.95 -15.42
C PRO A 39 2.32 3.37 -15.27
N ARG A 40 1.92 4.31 -16.13
CA ARG A 40 2.39 5.70 -16.10
C ARG A 40 1.78 6.48 -14.93
N PHE A 41 0.49 6.30 -14.69
CA PHE A 41 -0.20 6.96 -13.58
C PHE A 41 0.13 6.38 -12.21
N ARG A 42 0.50 5.09 -12.10
CA ARG A 42 0.92 4.46 -10.83
C ARG A 42 2.05 5.20 -10.14
N ALA A 43 3.06 5.67 -10.87
CA ALA A 43 4.19 6.41 -10.29
C ALA A 43 3.77 7.74 -9.64
N TYR A 44 2.64 8.32 -10.06
CA TYR A 44 2.07 9.55 -9.50
C TYR A 44 1.03 9.25 -8.41
N MET A 45 0.09 8.35 -8.70
CA MET A 45 -1.04 8.03 -7.81
C MET A 45 -0.58 7.30 -6.54
N LEU A 46 0.43 6.42 -6.67
CA LEU A 46 0.85 5.56 -5.57
C LEU A 46 1.56 6.33 -4.43
N PRO A 47 2.64 7.08 -4.68
CA PRO A 47 3.39 7.74 -3.60
C PRO A 47 2.58 8.83 -2.87
N LEU A 48 1.59 9.40 -3.56
CA LEU A 48 0.71 10.45 -3.06
C LEU A 48 -0.59 9.89 -2.44
N ALA A 49 -0.78 8.56 -2.43
CA ALA A 49 -2.00 7.90 -1.95
C ALA A 49 -3.29 8.49 -2.56
N LEU A 50 -3.24 8.85 -3.84
CA LEU A 50 -4.38 9.35 -4.60
C LEU A 50 -5.25 8.22 -5.17
N TRP A 51 -4.83 6.96 -5.01
CA TRP A 51 -5.61 5.80 -5.40
C TRP A 51 -6.95 5.78 -4.65
N GLN A 52 -8.07 5.71 -5.34
CA GLN A 52 -9.38 5.58 -4.71
C GLN A 52 -9.95 4.22 -5.09
N SER A 53 -10.52 3.52 -4.10
CA SER A 53 -11.29 2.30 -4.32
C SER A 53 -12.72 2.58 -3.91
N TRP A 54 -13.69 2.18 -4.74
CA TRP A 54 -15.11 2.28 -4.42
C TRP A 54 -15.51 1.43 -3.20
N GLY A 55 -14.75 0.38 -2.90
CA GLY A 55 -14.94 -0.47 -1.71
C GLY A 55 -14.77 0.27 -0.37
N MET A 56 -14.28 1.52 -0.37
CA MET A 56 -14.27 2.37 0.83
C MET A 56 -15.66 2.90 1.19
N PHE A 57 -16.60 2.95 0.23
CA PHE A 57 -17.89 3.62 0.39
C PHE A 57 -19.10 2.68 0.32
N ALA A 58 -19.00 1.53 -0.35
CA ALA A 58 -20.11 0.57 -0.49
C ALA A 58 -19.62 -0.81 -0.96
N PRO A 59 -20.39 -1.90 -0.74
CA PRO A 59 -21.57 -1.99 0.13
C PRO A 59 -21.20 -2.12 1.62
N ASP A 60 -20.04 -2.70 1.94
CA ASP A 60 -19.54 -2.86 3.31
C ASP A 60 -18.19 -2.16 3.45
N PRO A 61 -18.14 -0.92 3.99
CA PRO A 61 -16.87 -0.27 4.24
C PRO A 61 -16.05 -1.08 5.24
N VAL A 62 -14.73 -1.04 5.12
CA VAL A 62 -13.83 -1.70 6.06
C VAL A 62 -14.11 -1.22 7.49
N GLN A 63 -14.67 -2.09 8.32
CA GLN A 63 -14.97 -1.82 9.74
C GLN A 63 -13.84 -2.28 10.68
N THR A 64 -12.89 -3.02 10.14
CA THR A 64 -11.82 -3.70 10.87
C THR A 64 -10.52 -2.93 10.74
N THR A 65 -9.70 -2.93 11.79
CA THR A 65 -8.36 -2.34 11.70
C THR A 65 -7.36 -3.39 11.19
N TYR A 66 -6.79 -3.15 10.01
CA TYR A 66 -5.73 -3.97 9.44
C TYR A 66 -4.34 -3.44 9.83
N THR A 67 -3.53 -4.30 10.43
CA THR A 67 -2.11 -4.04 10.62
C THR A 67 -1.31 -4.94 9.70
N LEU A 68 -0.67 -4.36 8.68
CA LEU A 68 0.17 -5.10 7.74
C LEU A 68 1.55 -5.35 8.36
N GLU A 69 2.01 -6.59 8.27
CA GLU A 69 3.35 -7.02 8.67
C GLU A 69 3.92 -7.98 7.61
N ALA A 70 5.25 -8.08 7.55
CA ALA A 70 5.95 -9.00 6.68
C ALA A 70 6.91 -9.85 7.49
N ASP A 71 6.77 -11.17 7.41
CA ASP A 71 7.72 -12.13 7.96
C ASP A 71 8.67 -12.57 6.84
N VAL A 72 9.96 -12.32 7.04
CA VAL A 72 11.03 -12.61 6.08
C VAL A 72 11.95 -13.66 6.68
N SER A 73 11.98 -14.83 6.08
CA SER A 73 12.88 -15.93 6.44
C SER A 73 14.01 -16.06 5.42
N ASP A 74 15.25 -16.09 5.87
CA ASP A 74 16.41 -16.27 5.01
C ASP A 74 16.73 -17.76 4.73
N SER A 75 17.69 -18.02 3.85
CA SER A 75 18.12 -19.39 3.52
C SER A 75 18.77 -20.14 4.68
N ARG A 76 19.19 -19.42 5.73
CA ARG A 76 19.76 -19.95 6.97
C ARG A 76 18.69 -20.24 8.03
N GLY A 77 17.42 -19.97 7.73
CA GLY A 77 16.29 -20.17 8.63
C GLY A 77 16.08 -19.04 9.66
N LEU A 78 16.78 -17.91 9.52
CA LEU A 78 16.58 -16.73 10.38
C LEU A 78 15.36 -15.94 9.92
N GLY A 79 14.32 -15.94 10.74
CA GLY A 79 13.11 -15.13 10.56
C GLY A 79 13.26 -13.71 11.11
N ARG A 80 12.80 -12.71 10.36
CA ARG A 80 12.72 -11.30 10.76
C ARG A 80 11.37 -10.73 10.39
N ILE A 81 10.77 -9.98 11.30
CA ILE A 81 9.49 -9.31 11.04
C ILE A 81 9.75 -7.84 10.70
N TYR A 82 9.17 -7.38 9.59
CA TYR A 82 9.10 -5.98 9.23
C TYR A 82 7.70 -5.44 9.51
N GLU A 83 7.63 -4.49 10.44
CA GLU A 83 6.39 -3.79 10.77
C GLU A 83 6.21 -2.57 9.86
N PHE A 84 5.06 -2.48 9.20
CA PHE A 84 4.72 -1.29 8.42
C PHE A 84 4.29 -0.14 9.34
N THR A 85 4.46 1.10 8.87
CA THR A 85 4.16 2.31 9.65
C THR A 85 2.72 2.34 10.16
N LYS A 86 2.56 2.22 11.48
CA LYS A 86 1.29 2.37 12.20
C LYS A 86 1.10 3.85 12.54
N VAL A 87 -0.02 4.44 12.13
CA VAL A 87 -0.27 5.90 12.32
C VAL A 87 -1.01 6.19 13.64
N ALA A 88 -1.55 5.16 14.29
CA ALA A 88 -2.34 5.31 15.52
C ALA A 88 -1.57 6.06 16.63
N GLY A 89 -0.29 5.74 16.83
CA GLY A 89 0.57 6.33 17.86
C GLY A 89 1.33 7.61 17.48
N LEU A 90 1.13 8.14 16.27
CA LEU A 90 1.86 9.33 15.82
C LEU A 90 1.19 10.63 16.27
N PRO A 91 1.94 11.73 16.46
CA PRO A 91 1.35 13.06 16.64
C PRO A 91 0.55 13.50 15.41
N TRP A 92 -0.47 14.34 15.60
CA TRP A 92 -1.41 14.71 14.52
C TRP A 92 -0.75 15.32 13.28
N TRP A 93 0.33 16.10 13.46
CA TRP A 93 1.07 16.71 12.36
C TRP A 93 1.85 15.69 11.51
N GLU A 94 2.23 14.55 12.09
CA GLU A 94 2.84 13.44 11.35
C GLU A 94 1.80 12.53 10.69
N LYS A 95 0.57 12.50 11.22
CA LYS A 95 -0.49 11.63 10.68
C LYS A 95 -0.85 11.99 9.25
N GLY A 96 -0.99 13.28 8.92
CA GLY A 96 -1.39 13.75 7.60
C GLY A 96 -0.60 13.13 6.43
N PRO A 97 0.71 13.38 6.31
CA PRO A 97 1.51 12.84 5.22
C PRO A 97 1.71 11.30 5.30
N ARG A 98 1.62 10.71 6.50
CA ARG A 98 1.81 9.27 6.70
C ARG A 98 0.54 8.44 6.59
N PHE A 99 -0.63 9.07 6.48
CA PHE A 99 -1.91 8.37 6.29
C PHE A 99 -1.96 7.53 5.02
N ARG A 100 -1.06 7.81 4.06
CA ARG A 100 -0.81 6.95 2.90
C ARG A 100 -0.46 5.49 3.25
N HIS A 101 0.18 5.25 4.39
CA HIS A 101 0.65 3.91 4.77
C HIS A 101 -0.49 2.99 5.22
N PRO A 102 -1.41 3.41 6.13
CA PRO A 102 -2.64 2.68 6.38
C PRO A 102 -3.49 2.50 5.13
N LYS A 103 -3.57 3.51 4.25
CA LYS A 103 -4.31 3.38 2.98
C LYS A 103 -3.72 2.31 2.07
N LEU A 104 -2.40 2.20 2.00
CA LEU A 104 -1.72 1.13 1.28
C LEU A 104 -2.06 -0.23 1.88
N ALA A 105 -1.92 -0.36 3.20
CA ALA A 105 -2.26 -1.58 3.92
C ALA A 105 -3.72 -1.99 3.67
N ALA A 106 -4.69 -1.08 3.75
CA ALA A 106 -6.09 -1.40 3.51
C ALA A 106 -6.38 -1.83 2.07
N ASN A 107 -5.69 -1.26 1.07
CA ASN A 107 -5.96 -1.57 -0.33
C ASN A 107 -5.34 -2.88 -0.81
N LEU A 108 -4.23 -3.32 -0.22
CA LEU A 108 -3.56 -4.55 -0.66
C LEU A 108 -4.42 -5.81 -0.47
N THR A 109 -5.46 -5.76 0.35
CA THR A 109 -6.47 -6.84 0.49
C THR A 109 -7.27 -7.07 -0.79
N ILE A 110 -7.41 -6.05 -1.65
CA ILE A 110 -8.15 -6.15 -2.90
C ILE A 110 -7.26 -6.81 -3.96
N ASP A 111 -7.78 -7.80 -4.68
CA ASP A 111 -7.03 -8.59 -5.65
C ASP A 111 -6.46 -7.78 -6.82
N GLU A 112 -7.11 -6.66 -7.19
CA GLU A 112 -6.59 -5.74 -8.21
C GLU A 112 -5.17 -5.22 -7.87
N TYR A 113 -4.81 -5.19 -6.58
CA TYR A 113 -3.51 -4.72 -6.11
C TYR A 113 -2.48 -5.84 -5.86
N GLU A 114 -2.72 -7.05 -6.37
CA GLU A 114 -1.75 -8.15 -6.30
C GLU A 114 -0.34 -7.76 -6.82
N PRO A 115 -0.17 -7.03 -7.95
CA PRO A 115 1.16 -6.60 -8.39
C PRO A 115 1.90 -5.71 -7.36
N GLN A 116 1.15 -4.93 -6.57
CA GLN A 116 1.68 -4.08 -5.52
C GLN A 116 2.10 -4.89 -4.29
N ARG A 117 1.52 -6.07 -4.05
CA ARG A 117 1.95 -6.99 -2.97
C ARG A 117 3.41 -7.41 -3.20
N VAL A 118 3.82 -7.70 -4.43
CA VAL A 118 5.22 -8.00 -4.78
C VAL A 118 6.15 -6.81 -4.48
N MET A 119 5.75 -5.60 -4.87
CA MET A 119 6.51 -4.37 -4.59
C MET A 119 6.70 -4.18 -3.08
N VAL A 120 5.65 -4.43 -2.30
CA VAL A 120 5.64 -4.29 -0.84
C VAL A 120 6.50 -5.36 -0.16
N ALA A 121 6.45 -6.61 -0.64
CA ALA A 121 7.33 -7.68 -0.19
C ALA A 121 8.80 -7.34 -0.45
N ARG A 122 9.14 -6.84 -1.64
CA ARG A 122 10.50 -6.35 -1.94
C ARG A 122 10.90 -5.21 -1.02
N HIS A 123 10.01 -4.25 -0.78
CA HIS A 123 10.27 -3.14 0.15
C HIS A 123 10.63 -3.63 1.55
N ALA A 124 9.89 -4.62 2.09
CA ALA A 124 10.18 -5.20 3.40
C ALA A 124 11.58 -5.82 3.47
N VAL A 125 11.97 -6.61 2.46
CA VAL A 125 13.31 -7.21 2.39
C VAL A 125 14.41 -6.14 2.33
N ARG A 126 14.22 -5.10 1.51
CA ARG A 126 15.17 -3.98 1.41
C ARG A 126 15.30 -3.22 2.73
N ALA A 127 14.18 -2.96 3.38
CA ALA A 127 14.14 -2.21 4.64
C ALA A 127 14.79 -2.97 5.80
N LEU A 128 14.73 -4.30 5.79
CA LEU A 128 15.44 -5.17 6.74
C LEU A 128 16.95 -5.30 6.48
N GLY A 129 17.45 -4.74 5.36
CA GLY A 129 18.87 -4.77 5.01
C GLY A 129 19.42 -6.19 4.84
N ILE A 130 18.63 -7.09 4.27
CA ILE A 130 19.06 -8.48 4.04
C ILE A 130 20.23 -8.50 3.04
N GLN A 131 21.31 -9.16 3.43
CA GLN A 131 22.54 -9.24 2.65
C GLN A 131 22.43 -10.27 1.52
N PRO A 132 23.21 -10.12 0.42
CA PRO A 132 23.12 -11.01 -0.73
C PRO A 132 23.40 -12.49 -0.43
N ASP A 133 24.22 -12.78 0.58
CA ASP A 133 24.57 -14.14 1.02
C ASP A 133 23.41 -14.90 1.67
N ALA A 134 22.37 -14.18 2.10
CA ALA A 134 21.22 -14.73 2.82
C ALA A 134 20.10 -15.25 1.89
N PHE A 135 20.26 -15.12 0.57
CA PHE A 135 19.28 -15.57 -0.40
C PHE A 135 19.38 -17.09 -0.64
N PRO A 136 18.29 -17.77 -1.04
CA PRO A 136 16.94 -17.25 -1.28
C PRO A 136 16.24 -16.79 0.00
N VAL A 137 15.31 -15.83 -0.13
CA VAL A 137 14.49 -15.33 0.99
C VAL A 137 13.01 -15.61 0.73
N TYR A 138 12.31 -15.98 1.79
CA TYR A 138 10.87 -16.23 1.79
C TYR A 138 10.18 -15.10 2.53
N VAL A 139 9.21 -14.46 1.87
CA VAL A 139 8.45 -13.33 2.43
C VAL A 139 7.00 -13.71 2.53
N ARG A 140 6.45 -13.70 3.74
CA ARG A 140 5.02 -13.84 4.00
C ARG A 140 4.47 -12.49 4.44
N LEU A 141 3.61 -11.90 3.61
CA LEU A 141 2.80 -10.75 3.99
C LEU A 141 1.54 -11.24 4.70
N TYR A 142 1.22 -10.64 5.83
CA TYR A 142 0.01 -10.98 6.59
C TYR A 142 -0.57 -9.76 7.29
N TYR A 143 -1.87 -9.85 7.60
CA TYR A 143 -2.56 -8.88 8.43
C TYR A 143 -2.78 -9.41 9.82
N GLN A 144 -2.57 -8.56 10.81
CA GLN A 144 -3.21 -8.69 12.11
C GLN A 144 -4.51 -7.90 12.07
N ILE A 145 -5.61 -8.62 12.28
CA ILE A 145 -6.98 -8.12 12.25
C ILE A 145 -7.46 -7.89 13.68
N VAL A 146 -7.90 -6.66 13.96
CA VAL A 146 -8.60 -6.29 15.19
C VAL A 146 -10.03 -5.91 14.83
N GLN A 147 -11.00 -6.69 15.32
CA GLN A 147 -12.41 -6.41 15.12
C GLN A 147 -12.84 -5.22 15.99
N PRO A 148 -13.71 -4.34 15.47
CA PRO A 148 -14.31 -3.30 16.30
C PRO A 148 -15.23 -3.94 17.35
N PRO A 149 -15.42 -3.28 18.51
CA PRO A 149 -16.41 -3.73 19.47
C PRO A 149 -17.81 -3.75 18.84
N PRO A 150 -18.71 -4.66 19.26
CA PRO A 150 -20.09 -4.71 18.78
C PRO A 150 -20.78 -3.35 18.92
N PHE A 151 -21.69 -3.05 17.99
CA PHE A 151 -22.50 -1.82 18.06
C PHE A 151 -23.19 -1.70 19.43
N GLY A 152 -23.06 -0.54 20.07
CA GLY A 152 -23.60 -0.27 21.40
C GLY A 152 -22.69 -0.64 22.57
N SER A 153 -21.50 -1.20 22.31
CA SER A 153 -20.46 -1.43 23.31
C SER A 153 -19.24 -0.56 23.06
N SER A 154 -18.64 -0.01 24.12
CA SER A 154 -17.47 0.89 24.03
C SER A 154 -16.15 0.19 24.33
N ALA A 155 -16.19 -1.04 24.83
CA ALA A 155 -15.02 -1.78 25.26
C ALA A 155 -14.72 -2.92 24.27
N SER A 156 -13.62 -2.79 23.53
CA SER A 156 -12.94 -3.93 22.93
C SER A 156 -12.20 -4.71 24.03
N ASP A 157 -12.33 -6.04 24.07
CA ASP A 157 -11.55 -6.85 25.00
C ASP A 157 -10.05 -6.74 24.63
N PRO A 158 -9.20 -6.17 25.51
CA PRO A 158 -7.78 -6.02 25.22
C PRO A 158 -7.03 -7.36 25.15
N MET A 159 -7.62 -8.45 25.64
CA MET A 159 -7.06 -9.80 25.61
C MET A 159 -7.55 -10.63 24.42
N GLU A 160 -8.47 -10.11 23.60
CA GLU A 160 -8.96 -10.83 22.44
C GLU A 160 -7.80 -11.13 21.47
N PRO A 161 -7.57 -12.41 21.12
CA PRO A 161 -6.45 -12.78 20.27
C PRO A 161 -6.64 -12.18 18.88
N ARG A 162 -5.58 -11.55 18.36
CA ARG A 162 -5.58 -10.98 17.02
C ARG A 162 -5.66 -12.09 15.99
N THR A 163 -6.66 -12.04 15.12
CA THR A 163 -6.73 -12.93 13.97
C THR A 163 -5.63 -12.57 12.99
N THR A 164 -4.84 -13.55 12.57
CA THR A 164 -3.79 -13.36 11.58
C THR A 164 -4.22 -13.99 10.26
N GLU A 165 -4.24 -13.19 9.20
CA GLU A 165 -4.60 -13.64 7.85
C GLU A 165 -3.42 -13.47 6.90
N THR A 166 -3.03 -14.55 6.21
CA THR A 166 -1.94 -14.47 5.23
C THR A 166 -2.47 -13.84 3.96
N LEU A 167 -1.85 -12.73 3.55
CA LEU A 167 -2.21 -12.01 2.34
C LEU A 167 -1.55 -12.61 1.09
N ALA A 168 -0.24 -12.83 1.17
CA ALA A 168 0.54 -13.37 0.06
C ALA A 168 1.88 -13.91 0.55
N ALA A 169 2.41 -14.90 -0.16
CA ALA A 169 3.76 -15.42 0.07
C ALA A 169 4.57 -15.32 -1.23
N PHE A 170 5.83 -14.91 -1.09
CA PHE A 170 6.78 -14.75 -2.19
C PHE A 170 8.10 -15.41 -1.82
N GLN A 171 8.77 -15.98 -2.82
CA GLN A 171 10.18 -16.37 -2.73
C GLN A 171 10.96 -15.47 -3.67
N PHE A 172 12.05 -14.89 -3.18
CA PHE A 172 13.00 -14.16 -4.00
C PHE A 172 14.33 -14.91 -3.99
N ASP A 173 14.81 -15.25 -5.18
CA ASP A 173 15.98 -16.13 -5.32
C ASP A 173 17.30 -15.37 -5.26
N SER A 174 17.27 -14.06 -5.51
CA SER A 174 18.50 -13.24 -5.58
C SER A 174 18.29 -11.81 -5.10
N TRP A 175 19.41 -11.22 -4.68
CA TRP A 175 19.46 -9.81 -4.28
C TRP A 175 19.02 -8.88 -5.42
N ASP A 176 19.45 -9.15 -6.65
CA ASP A 176 19.11 -8.35 -7.82
C ASP A 176 17.61 -8.36 -8.12
N GLU A 177 16.94 -9.50 -7.91
CA GLU A 177 15.51 -9.61 -8.14
C GLU A 177 14.69 -8.75 -7.17
N VAL A 178 15.19 -8.56 -5.95
CA VAL A 178 14.58 -7.66 -4.95
C VAL A 178 14.83 -6.19 -5.30
N HIS A 179 15.96 -5.87 -5.94
CA HIS A 179 16.41 -4.49 -6.19
C HIS A 179 16.11 -3.97 -7.61
N ARG A 180 15.58 -4.80 -8.51
CA ARG A 180 15.11 -4.35 -9.83
C ARG A 180 14.01 -3.28 -9.71
N ARG A 181 14.06 -2.30 -10.62
CA ARG A 181 13.11 -1.18 -10.71
C ARG A 181 11.86 -1.58 -11.48
#